data_AF-A0A7V3CGI3-F1
#
_entry.id   AF-A0A7V3CGI3-F1
#
_cell.length_a   1.000
_cell.length_b   1.000
_cell.length_c   1.000
_cell.angle_alpha   90.00
_cell.angle_beta   90.00
_cell.angle_gamma   90.00
#
_symmetry.space_group_name_H-M   'P 1'
#
loop_
_entity.id
_entity.type
_entity.pdbx_description
1 polymer ?
#
loop_
_entity_poly.entity_id
_entity_poly.type
_entity_poly.pdbx_seq_one_letter_code
_entity_poly.pdbx_strand_id
1 'polypeptide(L)' 'GATYQVPMEVRPERRISLGLRWLVDYARERGERTMADRLAAEIMDALNNRGAAVKKRDDVHKMAEANKAFAHYRW' A
#
# COMPACT_ATOMS: atom_id res chain seq x y z
N GLY A 1 26.14 -11.87 5.48
CA GLY A 1 25.81 -10.93 4.40
C GLY A 1 24.56 -10.18 4.79
N ALA A 2 24.49 -8.87 4.51
CA ALA A 2 23.30 -8.07 4.78
C ALA A 2 22.23 -8.28 3.69
N THR A 3 20.95 -8.23 4.06
CA THR A 3 19.84 -8.33 3.11
C THR A 3 19.46 -6.93 2.63
N TYR A 4 19.55 -6.67 1.32
CA TYR A 4 19.17 -5.39 0.72
C TYR A 4 17.78 -5.48 0.07
N GLN A 5 16.97 -4.44 0.28
CA GLN A 5 15.69 -4.30 -0.40
C GLN A 5 15.91 -3.63 -1.75
N VAL A 6 15.57 -4.33 -2.84
CA VAL A 6 15.71 -3.80 -4.21
C VAL A 6 14.35 -3.28 -4.68
N PRO A 7 14.21 -1.96 -4.94
CA PRO A 7 12.95 -1.42 -5.44
C PRO A 7 12.73 -1.83 -6.90
N MET A 8 11.47 -2.09 -7.25
CA MET A 8 11.08 -2.56 -8.57
C MET A 8 9.76 -1.93 -9.01
N GLU A 9 9.70 -1.57 -10.29
CA GLU A 9 8.51 -0.94 -10.85
C GLU A 9 7.34 -1.92 -10.91
N VAL A 10 6.17 -1.46 -10.44
CA VAL A 10 4.95 -2.26 -10.38
C VAL A 10 4.15 -2.09 -11.66
N ARG A 11 3.90 -3.21 -12.35
CA ARG A 11 3.05 -3.28 -13.54
C ARG A 11 1.64 -2.73 -13.25
N PRO A 12 0.98 -2.06 -14.23
CA PRO A 12 -0.34 -1.43 -14.02
C PRO A 12 -1.41 -2.38 -13.45
N GLU A 13 -1.51 -3.60 -13.97
CA GLU A 13 -2.47 -4.63 -13.49
C GLU A 13 -2.27 -4.96 -12.01
N ARG A 14 -0.99 -5.09 -11.59
CA ARG A 14 -0.62 -5.41 -10.22
C ARG A 14 -0.88 -4.23 -9.28
N ARG A 15 -0.80 -2.99 -9.77
CA ARG A 15 -1.10 -1.77 -9.00
C ARG A 15 -2.55 -1.75 -8.54
N ILE A 16 -3.49 -2.08 -9.43
CA ILE A 16 -4.92 -2.14 -9.11
C ILE A 16 -5.18 -3.23 -8.07
N SER A 17 -4.64 -4.43 -8.30
CA SER A 17 -4.78 -5.56 -7.36
C SER A 17 -4.22 -5.24 -5.97
N LEU A 18 -3.06 -4.59 -5.89
CA LEU A 18 -2.46 -4.17 -4.61
C LEU A 18 -3.30 -3.11 -3.89
N GLY A 19 -3.82 -2.11 -4.60
CA GLY A 19 -4.66 -1.07 -4.02
C GLY A 19 -5.95 -1.64 -3.43
N LEU A 20 -6.65 -2.50 -4.19
CA LEU A 20 -7.87 -3.17 -3.72
C LEU A 20 -7.58 -4.09 -2.52
N ARG A 21 -6.47 -4.84 -2.56
CA ARG A 21 -6.07 -5.71 -1.46
C ARG A 21 -5.85 -4.91 -0.17
N TRP A 22 -5.08 -3.81 -0.23
CA TRP A 22 -4.85 -2.98 0.94
C TRP A 22 -6.13 -2.36 1.48
N LEU A 23 -7.02 -1.87 0.62
CA LEU A 23 -8.31 -1.32 1.06
C LEU A 23 -9.14 -2.37 1.84
N VAL A 24 -9.21 -3.60 1.35
CA VAL A 24 -9.97 -4.67 2.03
C VAL A 24 -9.29 -5.11 3.32
N ASP A 25 -7.97 -5.29 3.31
CA ASP A 25 -7.21 -5.74 4.48
C ASP A 25 -7.29 -4.71 5.61
N TYR A 26 -7.06 -3.42 5.32
CA TYR A 26 -7.15 -2.37 6.32
C TYR A 26 -8.59 -2.08 6.76
N ALA A 27 -9.59 -2.21 5.88
CA ALA A 27 -10.99 -2.14 6.29
C ALA A 27 -11.32 -3.25 7.31
N ARG A 28 -10.76 -4.46 7.18
CA ARG A 28 -11.00 -5.55 8.14
C ARG A 28 -10.44 -5.25 9.54
N GLU A 29 -9.32 -4.56 9.62
CA GLU A 29 -8.67 -4.16 10.88
C GLU A 29 -9.44 -3.05 11.63
N ARG A 30 -10.38 -2.36 10.97
CA ARG A 30 -11.23 -1.34 11.62
C ARG A 30 -12.20 -1.96 12.62
N GLY A 31 -12.49 -1.23 13.69
CA GLY A 31 -13.36 -1.67 14.81
C GLY A 31 -14.87 -1.47 14.61
N GLU A 32 -15.34 -1.09 13.42
CA GLU A 32 -16.75 -0.73 13.20
C GLU A 32 -17.67 -1.95 13.14
N ARG A 33 -19.00 -1.75 13.16
CA ARG A 33 -19.98 -2.83 13.37
C ARG A 33 -20.08 -3.83 12.22
N THR A 34 -20.14 -3.35 10.97
CA THR A 34 -20.29 -4.22 9.80
C THR A 34 -19.15 -4.02 8.80
N MET A 35 -18.84 -5.04 8.01
CA MET A 35 -17.81 -4.94 6.96
C MET A 35 -18.19 -3.90 5.89
N ALA A 36 -19.48 -3.68 5.64
CA ALA A 36 -19.96 -2.67 4.73
C ALA A 36 -19.61 -1.26 5.21
N ASP A 37 -19.86 -0.98 6.50
CA ASP A 37 -19.51 0.30 7.13
C ASP A 37 -17.99 0.51 7.10
N ARG A 38 -17.22 -0.53 7.47
CA ARG A 38 -15.74 -0.51 7.46
C ARG A 38 -15.17 -0.16 6.10
N LEU A 39 -15.70 -0.80 5.06
CA LEU A 39 -15.22 -0.58 3.70
C LEU A 39 -15.62 0.81 3.19
N ALA A 40 -16.86 1.24 3.45
CA ALA A 40 -17.31 2.58 3.09
C ALA A 40 -16.46 3.66 3.76
N ALA A 41 -16.19 3.51 5.07
CA ALA A 41 -15.37 4.44 5.82
C ALA A 41 -13.92 4.48 5.31
N GLU A 42 -13.28 3.32 5.05
CA GLU A 42 -11.92 3.27 4.50
C GLU A 42 -11.84 3.86 3.09
N ILE A 43 -12.85 3.65 2.24
CA ILE A 43 -12.92 4.29 0.91
C ILE A 43 -13.05 5.81 1.04
N MET A 44 -13.92 6.29 1.94
CA MET A 44 -14.08 7.72 2.19
C MET A 44 -12.80 8.36 2.74
N ASP A 45 -12.09 7.68 3.63
CA ASP A 45 -10.79 8.14 4.13
C ASP A 45 -9.74 8.15 3.01
N ALA A 46 -9.70 7.11 2.18
CA ALA A 46 -8.77 7.01 1.06
C ALA A 46 -8.99 8.12 0.01
N LEU A 47 -10.24 8.49 -0.26
CA LEU A 47 -10.58 9.63 -1.13
C LEU A 47 -10.04 10.95 -0.58
N ASN A 48 -10.01 11.09 0.75
CA ASN A 48 -9.43 12.25 1.43
C ASN A 48 -7.91 12.15 1.62
N ASN A 49 -7.23 11.21 0.95
CA ASN A 49 -5.80 10.91 1.11
C ASN A 49 -5.42 10.60 2.58
N ARG A 50 -6.32 9.94 3.30
CA ARG A 50 -6.14 9.50 4.69
C ARG A 50 -6.43 8.00 4.80
N GLY A 51 -6.25 7.45 5.99
CA GLY A 51 -6.47 6.04 6.25
C GLY A 51 -5.20 5.20 6.18
N ALA A 52 -5.31 3.96 6.65
CA ALA A 52 -4.17 3.05 6.79
C ALA A 52 -3.72 2.53 5.41
N ALA A 53 -4.66 2.33 4.48
CA ALA A 53 -4.34 1.92 3.11
C ALA A 53 -3.47 2.95 2.37
N VAL A 54 -3.79 4.25 2.51
CA VAL A 54 -3.01 5.34 1.89
C VAL A 54 -1.65 5.48 2.54
N LYS A 55 -1.59 5.40 3.88
CA LYS A 55 -0.32 5.41 4.61
C LYS A 55 0.61 4.28 4.15
N LYS A 56 0.07 3.06 3.95
CA LYS A 56 0.83 1.92 3.45
C LYS A 56 1.40 2.18 2.06
N ARG A 57 0.60 2.76 1.16
CA ARG A 57 1.07 3.18 -0.17
C ARG A 57 2.25 4.14 -0.03
N ASP A 58 2.13 5.17 0.79
CA ASP A 58 3.15 6.21 0.92
C ASP A 58 4.44 5.67 1.56
N ASP A 59 4.32 4.82 2.57
CA ASP A 59 5.46 4.13 3.20
C ASP A 59 6.22 3.26 2.19
N VAL A 60 5.51 2.55 1.31
CA VAL A 60 6.12 1.73 0.24
C VAL A 60 6.85 2.61 -0.78
N HIS A 61 6.28 3.75 -1.18
CA HIS A 61 6.95 4.68 -2.11
C HIS A 61 8.18 5.30 -1.45
N LYS A 62 8.09 5.73 -0.19
CA LYS A 62 9.22 6.28 0.57
C LYS A 62 10.33 5.25 0.74
N MET A 63 10.00 4.00 1.03
CA MET A 63 10.94 2.89 1.12
C MET A 63 11.62 2.61 -0.22
N ALA A 64 10.89 2.71 -1.34
CA ALA A 64 11.46 2.55 -2.66
C ALA A 64 12.43 3.68 -3.01
N GLU A 65 12.11 4.94 -2.71
CA GLU A 65 13.02 6.07 -2.91
C GLU A 65 14.26 5.99 -2.01
N ALA A 66 14.10 5.57 -0.75
CA ALA A 66 15.24 5.38 0.17
C ALA A 66 16.23 4.31 -0.33
N ASN A 67 15.71 3.26 -0.98
CA ASN A 67 16.51 2.16 -1.52
C ASN A 67 16.82 2.30 -3.01
N LYS A 68 16.58 3.47 -3.60
CA LYS A 68 16.82 3.74 -5.04
C LYS A 68 18.25 3.44 -5.47
N ALA A 69 19.21 3.62 -4.56
CA ALA A 69 20.60 3.25 -4.77
C ALA A 69 20.78 1.78 -5.15
N PHE A 70 19.91 0.87 -4.71
CA PHE A 70 20.00 -0.57 -4.98
C PHE A 70 19.26 -1.02 -6.24
N ALA A 71 18.63 -0.10 -6.99
CA ALA A 71 17.88 -0.43 -8.19
C ALA A 71 18.74 -1.09 -9.30
N HIS A 72 20.05 -0.90 -9.27
CA HIS A 72 21.00 -1.48 -10.22
C HIS A 72 21.23 -2.99 -10.01
N TYR A 73 20.83 -3.57 -8.86
CA TYR A 73 20.86 -5.02 -8.64
C TYR A 73 19.75 -5.78 -9.38
N ARG A 74 18.95 -5.08 -10.18
CA ARG A 74 17.89 -5.64 -11.03
C ARG A 74 18.49 -6.17 -12.34
N TRP A 75 19.27 -7.23 -12.26
CA TRP A 75 19.66 -8.06 -13.40
C TRP A 75 19.13 -9.48 -13.21
#